data_AF-A0A7S3U6L3-F1
#
_entry.id   AF-A0A7S3U6L3-F1
#
_cell.length_a   1.000
_cell.length_b   1.000
_cell.length_c   1.000
_cell.angle_alpha   90.00
_cell.angle_beta   90.00
_cell.angle_gamma   90.00
#
_symmetry.space_group_name_H-M   'P 1'
#
loop_
_entity.id
_entity.type
_entity.pdbx_description
1 polymer ?
#
loop_
_entity_poly.entity_id
_entity_poly.type
_entity_poly.pdbx_seq_one_letter_code
_entity_poly.pdbx_strand_id
1 'polypeptide(L)'
;AIEADGTQTQYLSNRAQCLFEQGLYDRAEADLCRAIQLDGRDADLLYKRGITRYAQVRFAEAIADLKAALVFKPTPAHEADICYHLGVSYANLGKHNLAVPNYDQALNHTPGRPHYLHERAKSLQVIGEHEKALRDFTQVIDTQPTNARALFRRAFSFKAQCLYEEAAEDFEAAKEFAPDDPRLVVNYRKVYSVGCISLGPCGHEDPEPHVSPLLKA
;
A
#
# COMPACT_ATOMS: atom_id res chain seq x y z
N ALA A 1 9.19 -31.50 -24.22
CA ALA A 1 7.89 -30.96 -23.75
C ALA A 1 8.12 -29.90 -22.68
N ILE A 2 8.80 -30.22 -21.57
CA ILE A 2 9.04 -29.31 -20.42
C ILE A 2 9.70 -27.97 -20.81
N GLU A 3 10.65 -27.94 -21.75
CA GLU A 3 11.28 -26.68 -22.20
C GLU A 3 10.36 -25.77 -23.03
N ALA A 4 9.40 -26.34 -23.76
CA ALA A 4 8.44 -25.56 -24.54
C ALA A 4 7.40 -24.89 -23.62
N ASP A 5 6.98 -25.61 -22.58
CA ASP A 5 6.03 -25.09 -21.59
C ASP A 5 6.68 -23.96 -20.75
N GLY A 6 7.94 -24.12 -20.33
CA GLY A 6 8.68 -23.08 -19.59
C GLY A 6 8.92 -21.80 -20.40
N THR A 7 9.28 -21.94 -21.68
CA THR A 7 9.46 -20.77 -22.58
C THR A 7 8.14 -20.07 -22.88
N GLN A 8 7.04 -20.82 -23.00
CA GLN A 8 5.70 -20.25 -23.18
C GLN A 8 5.22 -19.52 -21.92
N THR A 9 5.43 -20.09 -20.74
CA THR A 9 5.10 -19.44 -19.45
C THR A 9 5.86 -18.12 -19.30
N GLN A 10 7.16 -18.10 -19.58
CA GLN A 10 7.97 -16.89 -19.49
C GLN A 10 7.51 -15.81 -20.49
N TYR A 11 7.19 -16.19 -21.72
CA TYR A 11 6.64 -15.27 -22.72
C TYR A 11 5.34 -14.62 -22.24
N LEU A 12 4.41 -15.42 -21.72
CA LEU A 12 3.12 -14.94 -21.21
C LEU A 12 3.31 -14.01 -19.99
N SER A 13 4.18 -14.39 -19.06
CA SER A 13 4.51 -13.56 -17.89
C SER A 13 5.09 -12.20 -18.29
N ASN A 14 6.06 -12.19 -19.21
CA ASN A 14 6.69 -10.95 -19.69
C ASN A 14 5.70 -10.07 -20.45
N ARG A 15 4.86 -10.66 -21.32
CA ARG A 15 3.83 -9.90 -22.04
C ARG A 15 2.78 -9.33 -21.10
N ALA A 16 2.36 -10.10 -20.09
CA ALA A 16 1.45 -9.63 -19.06
C ALA A 16 2.02 -8.42 -18.30
N GLN A 17 3.32 -8.43 -17.97
CA GLN A 17 3.98 -7.29 -17.35
C GLN A 17 3.90 -6.03 -18.23
N CYS A 18 4.23 -6.14 -19.52
CA CYS A 18 4.12 -5.00 -20.44
C CYS A 18 2.68 -4.49 -20.58
N LEU A 19 1.69 -5.40 -20.56
CA LEU A 19 0.27 -5.03 -20.61
C LEU A 19 -0.18 -4.34 -19.32
N PHE A 20 0.29 -4.80 -18.17
CA PHE A 20 0.04 -4.18 -16.87
C PHE A 20 0.57 -2.74 -16.82
N GLU A 21 1.80 -2.53 -17.30
CA GLU A 21 2.42 -1.19 -17.37
C GLU A 21 1.67 -0.23 -18.31
N GLN A 22 1.00 -0.76 -19.33
CA GLN A 22 0.11 0.01 -20.22
C GLN A 22 -1.30 0.24 -19.64
N GLY A 23 -1.59 -0.27 -18.44
CA GLY A 23 -2.92 -0.22 -17.84
C GLY A 23 -3.94 -1.19 -18.47
N LEU A 24 -3.49 -2.10 -19.33
CA LEU A 24 -4.34 -3.10 -20.00
C LEU A 24 -4.53 -4.33 -19.11
N TYR A 25 -5.10 -4.12 -17.93
CA TYR A 25 -5.16 -5.13 -16.86
C TYR A 25 -5.93 -6.40 -17.24
N ASP A 26 -7.02 -6.29 -18.00
CA ASP A 26 -7.80 -7.47 -18.42
C ASP A 26 -6.97 -8.40 -19.33
N ARG A 27 -6.15 -7.82 -20.20
CA ARG A 27 -5.25 -8.59 -21.09
C ARG A 27 -4.08 -9.18 -20.31
N ALA A 28 -3.53 -8.42 -19.36
CA ALA A 28 -2.49 -8.92 -18.48
C ALA A 28 -2.98 -10.12 -17.64
N GLU A 29 -4.19 -10.03 -17.07
CA GLU A 29 -4.80 -11.13 -16.32
C GLU A 29 -5.05 -12.35 -17.20
N ALA A 30 -5.51 -12.17 -18.44
CA ALA A 30 -5.72 -13.28 -19.37
C ALA A 30 -4.43 -14.06 -19.63
N ASP A 31 -3.32 -13.35 -19.84
CA ASP A 31 -1.98 -13.94 -20.04
C ASP A 31 -1.48 -14.65 -18.78
N LEU A 32 -1.65 -14.04 -17.62
CA LEU A 32 -1.28 -14.65 -16.33
C LEU A 32 -2.12 -15.88 -16.02
N CYS A 33 -3.42 -15.87 -16.31
CA CYS A 33 -4.28 -17.05 -16.19
C CYS A 33 -3.78 -18.18 -17.09
N ARG A 34 -3.34 -17.87 -18.31
CA ARG A 34 -2.77 -18.87 -19.22
C ARG A 34 -1.42 -19.38 -18.71
N ALA A 35 -0.57 -18.52 -18.18
CA ALA A 35 0.72 -18.90 -17.61
C ALA A 35 0.54 -19.81 -16.38
N ILE A 36 -0.41 -19.48 -15.49
CA ILE A 36 -0.74 -20.28 -14.29
C ILE A 36 -1.35 -21.65 -14.67
N GLN A 37 -2.04 -21.77 -15.81
CA GLN A 37 -2.48 -23.08 -16.30
C GLN A 37 -1.31 -23.99 -16.70
N LEU A 38 -0.17 -23.41 -17.12
CA LEU A 38 1.04 -24.14 -17.49
C LEU A 38 1.90 -24.45 -16.25
N ASP A 39 2.06 -23.46 -15.35
CA ASP A 39 2.73 -23.63 -14.06
C ASP A 39 1.92 -22.99 -12.92
N GLY A 40 1.06 -23.81 -12.30
CA GLY A 40 0.18 -23.36 -11.22
C GLY A 40 0.85 -23.20 -9.86
N ARG A 41 2.15 -23.51 -9.74
CA ARG A 41 2.91 -23.43 -8.48
C ARG A 41 3.96 -22.32 -8.48
N ASP A 42 4.01 -21.51 -9.54
CA ASP A 42 4.88 -20.35 -9.59
C ASP A 42 4.30 -19.20 -8.74
N ALA A 43 4.99 -18.90 -7.63
CA ALA A 43 4.63 -17.81 -6.74
C ALA A 43 4.62 -16.44 -7.44
N ASP A 44 5.51 -16.22 -8.42
CA ASP A 44 5.63 -14.95 -9.14
C ASP A 44 4.42 -14.72 -10.07
N LEU A 45 3.94 -15.75 -10.75
CA LEU A 45 2.73 -15.65 -11.59
C LEU A 45 1.48 -15.34 -10.75
N LEU A 46 1.34 -16.00 -9.60
CA LEU A 46 0.25 -15.76 -8.66
C LEU A 46 0.33 -14.35 -8.09
N TYR A 47 1.53 -13.91 -7.68
CA TYR A 47 1.77 -12.54 -7.23
C TYR A 47 1.37 -11.52 -8.29
N LYS A 48 1.89 -11.62 -9.51
CA LYS A 48 1.59 -10.72 -10.64
C LYS A 48 0.09 -10.66 -10.95
N ARG A 49 -0.62 -11.80 -10.90
CA ARG A 49 -2.08 -11.82 -11.10
C ARG A 49 -2.80 -11.15 -9.93
N GLY A 50 -2.35 -11.38 -8.71
CA GLY A 50 -2.84 -10.70 -7.52
C GLY A 50 -2.72 -9.17 -7.63
N ILE A 51 -1.56 -8.67 -8.09
CA ILE A 51 -1.34 -7.23 -8.31
C ILE A 51 -2.19 -6.69 -9.46
N THR A 52 -2.34 -7.45 -10.55
CA THR A 52 -3.22 -7.08 -11.66
C THR A 52 -4.67 -6.91 -11.19
N ARG A 53 -5.17 -7.85 -10.37
CA ARG A 53 -6.51 -7.79 -9.78
C ARG A 53 -6.66 -6.68 -8.75
N TYR A 54 -5.60 -6.40 -7.99
CA TYR A 54 -5.54 -5.25 -7.10
C TYR A 54 -5.72 -3.93 -7.89
N ALA A 55 -5.00 -3.77 -9.01
CA ALA A 55 -5.13 -2.58 -9.88
C ALA A 55 -6.53 -2.46 -10.51
N GLN A 56 -7.23 -3.58 -10.72
CA GLN A 56 -8.64 -3.61 -11.12
C GLN A 56 -9.62 -3.40 -9.96
N VAL A 57 -9.15 -3.08 -8.74
CA VAL A 57 -10.00 -2.89 -7.53
C VAL A 57 -10.70 -4.19 -7.07
N ARG A 58 -10.26 -5.36 -7.58
CA ARG A 58 -10.80 -6.68 -7.23
C ARG A 58 -10.07 -7.28 -6.03
N PHE A 59 -10.17 -6.59 -4.89
CA PHE A 59 -9.38 -6.89 -3.69
C PHE A 59 -9.56 -8.31 -3.14
N ALA A 60 -10.78 -8.86 -3.18
CA ALA A 60 -11.02 -10.22 -2.70
C ALA A 60 -10.28 -11.28 -3.52
N GLU A 61 -10.22 -11.09 -4.83
CA GLU A 61 -9.53 -12.00 -5.75
C GLU A 61 -8.01 -11.80 -5.71
N ALA A 62 -7.56 -10.55 -5.53
CA ALA A 62 -6.16 -10.24 -5.24
C ALA A 62 -5.69 -10.96 -3.97
N ILE A 63 -6.47 -10.90 -2.88
CA ILE A 63 -6.14 -11.62 -1.63
C ILE A 63 -6.02 -13.13 -1.85
N ALA A 64 -6.90 -13.72 -2.65
CA ALA A 64 -6.84 -15.16 -2.93
C ALA A 64 -5.53 -15.55 -3.62
N ASP A 65 -5.13 -14.79 -4.64
CA ASP A 65 -3.88 -15.01 -5.38
C ASP A 65 -2.63 -14.75 -4.54
N LEU A 66 -2.62 -13.65 -3.80
CA LEU A 66 -1.49 -13.29 -2.95
C LEU A 66 -1.27 -14.30 -1.82
N LYS A 67 -2.35 -14.82 -1.21
CA LYS A 67 -2.26 -15.92 -0.24
C LYS A 67 -1.75 -17.20 -0.88
N ALA A 68 -2.18 -17.51 -2.12
CA ALA A 68 -1.67 -18.66 -2.84
C ALA A 68 -0.17 -18.50 -3.17
N ALA A 69 0.29 -17.30 -3.54
CA ALA A 69 1.70 -17.03 -3.78
C ALA A 69 2.57 -17.34 -2.55
N LEU A 70 2.15 -16.94 -1.34
CA LEU A 70 2.86 -17.22 -0.08
C LEU A 70 3.02 -18.74 0.20
N VAL A 71 2.07 -19.57 -0.24
CA VAL A 71 2.17 -21.04 -0.08
C VAL A 71 3.34 -21.62 -0.87
N PHE A 72 3.71 -20.99 -1.98
CA PHE A 72 4.77 -21.46 -2.89
C PHE A 72 6.14 -20.82 -2.63
N LYS A 73 6.36 -20.29 -1.42
CA LYS A 73 7.66 -19.80 -0.92
C LYS A 73 8.33 -18.79 -1.87
N PRO A 74 7.75 -17.58 -2.01
CA PRO A 74 8.37 -16.51 -2.79
C PRO A 74 9.72 -16.11 -2.19
N THR A 75 10.51 -15.33 -2.93
CA THR A 75 11.72 -14.72 -2.39
C THR A 75 11.35 -13.75 -1.26
N PRO A 76 12.23 -13.47 -0.28
CA PRO A 76 11.91 -12.54 0.81
C PRO A 76 11.49 -11.14 0.34
N ALA A 77 12.02 -10.66 -0.78
CA ALA A 77 11.62 -9.40 -1.38
C ALA A 77 10.18 -9.45 -1.90
N HIS A 78 9.83 -10.49 -2.67
CA HIS A 78 8.45 -10.70 -3.11
C HIS A 78 7.51 -10.98 -1.95
N GLU A 79 7.96 -11.67 -0.91
CA GLU A 79 7.18 -11.92 0.31
C GLU A 79 6.79 -10.60 1.00
N ALA A 80 7.73 -9.65 1.10
CA ALA A 80 7.45 -8.33 1.64
C ALA A 80 6.36 -7.60 0.84
N ASP A 81 6.48 -7.58 -0.49
CA ASP A 81 5.51 -6.92 -1.37
C ASP A 81 4.14 -7.61 -1.35
N ILE A 82 4.11 -8.95 -1.34
CA ILE A 82 2.89 -9.75 -1.22
C ILE A 82 2.17 -9.40 0.09
N CYS A 83 2.89 -9.39 1.21
CA CYS A 83 2.34 -9.03 2.52
C CYS A 83 1.84 -7.58 2.55
N TYR A 84 2.57 -6.63 1.97
CA TYR A 84 2.11 -5.26 1.84
C TYR A 84 0.79 -5.17 1.05
N HIS A 85 0.72 -5.80 -0.12
CA HIS A 85 -0.49 -5.77 -0.96
C HIS A 85 -1.66 -6.54 -0.35
N LEU A 86 -1.42 -7.58 0.46
CA LEU A 86 -2.44 -8.21 1.30
C LEU A 86 -2.99 -7.22 2.32
N GLY A 87 -2.10 -6.50 3.03
CA GLY A 87 -2.47 -5.46 3.99
C GLY A 87 -3.35 -4.40 3.35
N VAL A 88 -2.91 -3.86 2.21
CA VAL A 88 -3.65 -2.85 1.45
C VAL A 88 -5.00 -3.37 0.97
N SER A 89 -5.06 -4.61 0.47
CA SER A 89 -6.32 -5.20 0.00
C SER A 89 -7.30 -5.44 1.14
N TYR A 90 -6.85 -5.90 2.31
CA TYR A 90 -7.69 -6.04 3.49
C TYR A 90 -8.19 -4.68 3.99
N ALA A 91 -7.32 -3.66 4.01
CA ALA A 91 -7.69 -2.32 4.45
C ALA A 91 -8.73 -1.67 3.52
N ASN A 92 -8.61 -1.83 2.19
CA ASN A 92 -9.62 -1.37 1.24
C ASN A 92 -10.97 -2.11 1.38
N LEU A 93 -10.98 -3.33 1.92
CA LEU A 93 -12.20 -4.05 2.30
C LEU A 93 -12.70 -3.70 3.72
N GLY A 94 -12.12 -2.69 4.38
CA GLY A 94 -12.46 -2.26 5.74
C GLY A 94 -11.97 -3.21 6.84
N LYS A 95 -11.18 -4.24 6.50
CA LYS A 95 -10.71 -5.28 7.43
C LYS A 95 -9.36 -4.89 8.03
N HIS A 96 -9.28 -3.74 8.69
CA HIS A 96 -8.02 -3.20 9.22
C HIS A 96 -7.33 -4.11 10.27
N ASN A 97 -8.11 -4.84 11.08
CA ASN A 97 -7.58 -5.85 12.01
C ASN A 97 -6.83 -6.99 11.30
N LEU A 98 -7.19 -7.30 10.05
CA LEU A 98 -6.46 -8.26 9.23
C LEU A 98 -5.32 -7.59 8.44
N ALA A 99 -5.42 -6.30 8.16
CA ALA A 99 -4.39 -5.57 7.42
C ALA A 99 -3.10 -5.40 8.23
N VAL A 100 -3.20 -4.98 9.50
CA VAL A 100 -2.04 -4.67 10.35
C VAL A 100 -1.01 -5.81 10.42
N PRO A 101 -1.40 -7.07 10.71
CA PRO A 101 -0.43 -8.17 10.76
C PRO A 101 0.30 -8.42 9.42
N ASN A 102 -0.35 -8.16 8.28
CA ASN A 102 0.29 -8.30 6.98
C ASN A 102 1.32 -7.18 6.75
N TYR A 103 1.04 -5.94 7.19
CA TYR A 103 2.05 -4.88 7.19
C TYR A 103 3.22 -5.15 8.14
N ASP A 104 2.95 -5.73 9.32
CA ASP A 104 4.00 -6.15 10.25
C ASP A 104 4.95 -7.16 9.59
N GLN A 105 4.40 -8.16 8.89
CA GLN A 105 5.21 -9.11 8.12
C GLN A 105 6.02 -8.41 7.03
N ALA A 106 5.41 -7.53 6.24
CA ALA A 106 6.11 -6.77 5.20
C ALA A 106 7.30 -5.97 5.77
N LEU A 107 7.12 -5.30 6.91
CA LEU A 107 8.15 -4.53 7.60
C LEU A 107 9.21 -5.40 8.27
N ASN A 108 8.88 -6.63 8.68
CA ASN A 108 9.87 -7.59 9.18
C ASN A 108 10.84 -8.03 8.08
N HIS A 109 10.35 -8.22 6.85
CA HIS A 109 11.18 -8.57 5.70
C HIS A 109 11.96 -7.37 5.16
N THR A 110 11.30 -6.20 5.06
CA THR A 110 11.93 -4.97 4.57
C THR A 110 11.66 -3.80 5.52
N PRO A 111 12.50 -3.63 6.56
CA PRO A 111 12.31 -2.57 7.56
C PRO A 111 12.42 -1.18 6.97
N GLY A 112 11.70 -0.22 7.55
CA GLY A 112 11.88 1.20 7.27
C GLY A 112 11.36 1.68 5.92
N ARG A 113 10.50 0.92 5.23
CA ARG A 113 9.80 1.38 4.02
C ARG A 113 8.72 2.42 4.40
N PRO A 114 8.84 3.70 4.00
CA PRO A 114 7.90 4.74 4.42
C PRO A 114 6.44 4.42 4.03
N HIS A 115 6.22 3.93 2.80
CA HIS A 115 4.89 3.58 2.34
C HIS A 115 4.26 2.37 3.08
N TYR A 116 5.07 1.44 3.60
CA TYR A 116 4.55 0.35 4.44
C TYR A 116 4.13 0.88 5.82
N LEU A 117 4.98 1.72 6.43
CA LEU A 117 4.71 2.35 7.72
C LEU A 117 3.48 3.23 7.66
N HIS A 118 3.37 4.06 6.62
CA HIS A 118 2.25 4.98 6.47
C HIS A 118 0.91 4.25 6.26
N GLU A 119 0.86 3.18 5.46
CA GLU A 119 -0.35 2.36 5.31
C GLU A 119 -0.70 1.55 6.57
N ARG A 120 0.32 1.05 7.31
CA ARG A 120 0.10 0.43 8.62
C ARG A 120 -0.46 1.44 9.61
N ALA A 121 0.11 2.63 9.69
CA ALA A 121 -0.32 3.72 10.56
C ALA A 121 -1.78 4.13 10.31
N LYS A 122 -2.19 4.22 9.03
CA LYS A 122 -3.58 4.43 8.65
C LYS A 122 -4.50 3.35 9.22
N SER A 123 -4.13 2.08 9.08
CA SER A 123 -4.93 0.97 9.60
C SER A 123 -4.96 0.94 11.14
N LEU A 124 -3.82 1.19 11.79
CA LEU A 124 -3.70 1.32 13.24
C LEU A 124 -4.59 2.44 13.79
N GLN A 125 -4.63 3.59 13.12
CA GLN A 125 -5.48 4.72 13.49
C GLN A 125 -6.97 4.37 13.40
N VAL A 126 -7.38 3.61 12.38
CA VAL A 126 -8.80 3.19 12.23
C VAL A 126 -9.22 2.21 13.34
N ILE A 127 -8.31 1.35 13.80
CA ILE A 127 -8.60 0.40 14.89
C ILE A 127 -8.35 0.97 16.29
N GLY A 128 -7.98 2.26 16.40
CA GLY A 128 -7.78 2.97 17.67
C GLY A 128 -6.40 2.82 18.31
N GLU A 129 -5.45 2.18 17.64
CA GLU A 129 -4.08 1.97 18.11
C GLU A 129 -3.20 3.21 17.86
N HIS A 130 -3.63 4.35 18.42
CA HIS A 130 -3.05 5.67 18.13
C HIS A 130 -1.58 5.80 18.53
N GLU A 131 -1.13 5.16 19.61
CA GLU A 131 0.29 5.17 20.01
C GLU A 131 1.18 4.52 18.96
N LYS A 132 0.72 3.40 18.36
CA LYS A 132 1.46 2.71 17.31
C LYS A 132 1.44 3.53 16.02
N ALA A 133 0.28 4.09 15.67
CA ALA A 133 0.14 4.96 14.51
C ALA A 133 1.05 6.21 14.59
N LEU A 134 1.17 6.83 15.78
CA LEU A 134 2.10 7.94 16.00
C LEU A 134 3.55 7.56 15.70
N ARG A 135 4.01 6.40 16.20
CA ARG A 135 5.38 5.94 15.95
C ARG A 135 5.65 5.75 14.46
N ASP A 136 4.71 5.12 13.75
CA ASP A 136 4.85 4.87 12.32
C ASP A 136 4.83 6.16 11.50
N PHE A 137 3.89 7.07 11.77
CA PHE A 137 3.87 8.36 11.08
C PHE A 137 5.11 9.21 11.38
N THR A 138 5.61 9.18 12.62
CA THR A 138 6.87 9.86 12.97
C THR A 138 8.02 9.31 12.16
N GLN A 139 8.16 7.98 12.05
CA GLN A 139 9.22 7.39 11.24
C GLN A 139 9.08 7.74 9.74
N VAL A 140 7.86 7.86 9.22
CA VAL A 140 7.62 8.36 7.86
C VAL A 140 8.13 9.79 7.73
N ILE A 141 7.76 10.68 8.66
CA ILE A 141 8.14 12.10 8.66
C ILE A 141 9.66 12.27 8.83
N ASP A 142 10.32 11.43 9.63
CA ASP A 142 11.79 11.45 9.78
C ASP A 142 12.49 11.23 8.43
N THR A 143 11.91 10.41 7.55
CA THR A 143 12.44 10.15 6.20
C THR A 143 11.91 11.11 5.13
N GLN A 144 10.69 11.62 5.33
CA GLN A 144 9.97 12.49 4.40
C GLN A 144 9.37 13.69 5.18
N PRO A 145 10.19 14.68 5.58
CA PRO A 145 9.77 15.74 6.51
C PRO A 145 8.63 16.63 5.98
N THR A 146 8.48 16.71 4.66
CA THR A 146 7.47 17.53 3.97
C THR A 146 6.23 16.73 3.56
N ASN A 147 6.07 15.49 4.06
CA ASN A 147 4.90 14.66 3.76
C ASN A 147 3.66 15.20 4.51
N ALA A 148 2.96 16.13 3.86
CA ALA A 148 1.77 16.80 4.40
C ALA A 148 0.66 15.82 4.82
N ARG A 149 0.48 14.70 4.10
CA ARG A 149 -0.53 13.68 4.43
C ARG A 149 -0.15 12.91 5.70
N ALA A 150 1.13 12.57 5.88
CA ALA A 150 1.61 11.92 7.09
C ALA A 150 1.47 12.83 8.32
N LEU A 151 1.87 14.11 8.20
CA LEU A 151 1.69 15.14 9.25
C LEU A 151 0.21 15.27 9.63
N PHE A 152 -0.66 15.47 8.64
CA PHE A 152 -2.10 15.62 8.89
C PHE A 152 -2.71 14.40 9.59
N ARG A 153 -2.28 13.19 9.23
CA ARG A 153 -2.77 11.96 9.89
C ARG A 153 -2.18 11.76 11.28
N ARG A 154 -0.92 12.14 11.49
CA ARG A 154 -0.27 12.12 12.81
C ARG A 154 -0.96 13.06 13.78
N ALA A 155 -1.33 14.26 13.33
CA ALA A 155 -2.13 15.22 14.09
C ALA A 155 -3.44 14.63 14.64
N PHE A 156 -4.16 13.83 13.84
CA PHE A 156 -5.36 13.13 14.34
C PHE A 156 -5.06 12.09 15.42
N SER A 157 -3.90 11.43 15.35
CA SER A 157 -3.47 10.49 16.38
C SER A 157 -3.01 11.20 17.66
N PHE A 158 -2.37 12.37 17.56
CA PHE A 158 -2.07 13.24 18.69
C PHE A 158 -3.35 13.74 19.37
N LYS A 159 -4.30 14.26 18.57
CA LYS A 159 -5.63 14.67 19.05
C LYS A 159 -6.34 13.55 19.80
N ALA A 160 -6.31 12.33 19.28
CA ALA A 160 -6.96 11.19 19.93
C ALA A 160 -6.35 10.85 21.30
N GLN A 161 -5.09 11.24 21.53
CA GLN A 161 -4.39 11.11 22.82
C GLN A 161 -4.42 12.38 23.66
N CYS A 162 -5.23 13.38 23.28
CA CYS A 162 -5.33 14.67 23.96
C CYS A 162 -4.03 15.51 23.97
N LEU A 163 -3.12 15.23 23.03
CA LEU A 163 -1.89 16.00 22.77
C LEU A 163 -2.23 17.09 21.74
N TYR A 164 -2.79 18.21 22.21
CA TYR A 164 -3.45 19.18 21.34
C TYR A 164 -2.46 20.16 20.71
N GLU A 165 -1.40 20.51 21.43
CA GLU A 165 -0.32 21.37 20.96
C GLU A 165 0.40 20.72 19.76
N GLU A 166 0.84 19.47 19.91
CA GLU A 166 1.50 18.70 18.85
C GLU A 166 0.58 18.46 17.65
N ALA A 167 -0.72 18.23 17.90
CA ALA A 167 -1.71 18.11 16.84
C ALA A 167 -1.86 19.43 16.05
N ALA A 168 -1.88 20.58 16.72
CA ALA A 168 -1.98 21.88 16.07
C ALA A 168 -0.73 22.17 15.21
N GLU A 169 0.46 21.90 15.73
CA GLU A 169 1.73 22.03 14.99
C GLU A 169 1.73 21.19 13.70
N ASP A 170 1.35 19.91 13.78
CA ASP A 170 1.29 19.04 12.60
C ASP A 170 0.21 19.48 11.59
N PHE A 171 -0.93 19.98 12.04
CA PHE A 171 -1.97 20.52 11.14
C PHE A 171 -1.50 21.77 10.41
N GLU A 172 -0.79 22.66 11.10
CA GLU A 172 -0.21 23.87 10.51
C GLU A 172 0.87 23.52 9.49
N ALA A 173 1.80 22.62 9.85
CA ALA A 173 2.84 22.14 8.94
C ALA A 173 2.25 21.45 7.70
N ALA A 174 1.24 20.59 7.85
CA ALA A 174 0.57 19.95 6.72
C ALA A 174 -0.04 20.97 5.75
N LYS A 175 -0.65 22.04 6.27
CA LYS A 175 -1.19 23.14 5.45
C LYS A 175 -0.09 23.96 4.78
N GLU A 176 1.03 24.19 5.46
CA GLU A 176 2.17 24.91 4.88
C GLU A 176 2.79 24.14 3.69
N PHE A 177 2.95 22.82 3.83
CA PHE A 177 3.52 21.98 2.77
C PHE A 177 2.57 21.68 1.62
N ALA A 178 1.26 21.79 1.83
CA ALA A 178 0.24 21.56 0.80
C ALA A 178 -0.94 22.55 0.93
N PRO A 179 -0.71 23.86 0.68
CA PRO A 179 -1.70 24.91 0.94
C PRO A 179 -2.94 24.83 0.05
N ASP A 180 -2.79 24.23 -1.13
CA ASP A 180 -3.85 24.11 -2.14
C ASP A 180 -4.61 22.76 -2.05
N ASP A 181 -4.28 21.88 -1.11
CA ASP A 181 -5.02 20.62 -0.91
C ASP A 181 -6.19 20.81 0.06
N PRO A 182 -7.44 20.95 -0.42
CA PRO A 182 -8.60 21.17 0.45
C PRO A 182 -8.87 19.97 1.37
N ARG A 183 -8.31 18.78 1.09
CA ARG A 183 -8.46 17.58 1.93
C ARG A 183 -7.67 17.68 3.24
N LEU A 184 -6.64 18.53 3.27
CA LEU A 184 -5.76 18.74 4.43
C LEU A 184 -6.17 19.95 5.27
N VAL A 185 -7.39 20.45 5.09
CA VAL A 185 -7.95 21.55 5.88
C VAL A 185 -8.79 21.02 7.03
N VAL A 186 -8.45 21.43 8.25
CA VAL A 186 -9.22 21.08 9.45
C VAL A 186 -10.45 21.97 9.57
N ASN A 187 -11.64 21.38 9.53
CA ASN A 187 -12.87 22.07 9.93
C ASN A 187 -13.00 22.04 11.45
N TYR A 188 -12.57 23.11 12.12
CA TYR A 188 -12.57 23.24 13.59
C TYR A 188 -13.94 23.02 14.24
N ARG A 189 -15.06 23.26 13.53
CA ARG A 189 -16.40 23.00 14.06
C ARG A 189 -16.72 21.51 14.17
N LYS A 190 -16.07 20.67 13.36
CA LYS A 190 -16.32 19.22 13.29
C LYS A 190 -15.17 18.38 13.83
N VAL A 191 -13.98 18.97 13.97
CA VAL A 191 -12.76 18.22 14.33
C VAL A 191 -12.92 17.46 15.65
N TYR A 192 -13.61 18.02 16.64
CA TYR A 192 -13.83 17.37 17.94
C TYR A 192 -14.47 15.98 17.80
N SER A 193 -15.47 15.85 16.91
CA SER A 193 -16.19 14.59 16.65
C SER A 193 -15.48 13.62 15.69
N VAL A 194 -14.40 14.05 15.03
CA VAL A 194 -13.70 13.25 14.02
C VAL A 194 -12.44 12.64 14.65
N GLY A 195 -12.36 11.31 14.67
CA GLY A 195 -11.18 10.57 15.12
C GLY A 195 -10.11 10.43 14.04
N CYS A 196 -10.51 10.30 12.77
CA CYS A 196 -9.62 10.16 11.61
C CYS A 196 -10.35 10.58 10.33
N ILE A 197 -9.61 11.10 9.34
CA ILE A 197 -10.11 11.41 8.00
C ILE A 197 -9.51 10.42 6.98
N SER A 198 -10.37 9.85 6.14
CA SER A 198 -9.91 9.08 4.97
C SER A 198 -9.55 10.04 3.83
N LEU A 199 -8.26 10.20 3.56
CA LEU A 199 -7.72 11.02 2.46
C LEU A 199 -7.62 10.27 1.12
N GLY A 200 -8.14 9.04 1.03
CA GLY A 200 -8.10 8.21 -0.17
C GLY A 200 -8.01 6.71 0.13
N PRO A 201 -8.17 5.86 -0.89
CA PRO A 201 -8.01 4.41 -0.78
C PRO A 201 -6.61 4.05 -0.25
N CYS A 202 -6.50 2.88 0.40
CA CYS A 202 -5.20 2.35 0.80
C CYS A 202 -4.36 2.02 -0.44
N GLY A 203 -3.05 2.27 -0.36
CA GLY A 203 -2.09 2.03 -1.45
C GLY A 203 -1.98 3.19 -2.45
N HIS A 204 -2.71 4.29 -2.24
CA HIS A 204 -2.54 5.54 -2.97
C HIS A 204 -1.91 6.59 -2.05
N GLU A 205 -0.59 6.60 -2.02
CA GLU A 205 0.19 7.75 -1.57
C GLU A 205 0.37 8.66 -2.78
N ASP A 206 0.07 9.96 -2.61
CA ASP A 206 0.39 10.91 -3.67
C ASP A 206 1.91 10.80 -3.91
N PRO A 207 2.35 10.79 -5.19
CA PRO A 207 3.77 10.64 -5.50
C PRO A 207 4.56 11.68 -4.70
N GLU A 208 5.74 11.29 -4.22
CA GLU A 208 6.71 12.23 -3.66
C GLU A 208 6.75 13.49 -4.54
N PRO A 209 6.88 14.70 -3.96
CA PRO A 209 7.02 15.91 -4.75
C PRO A 209 8.21 15.74 -5.71
N HIS A 210 7.89 15.41 -6.95
CA HIS A 210 8.75 15.21 -8.11
C HIS A 210 10.09 14.49 -7.88
N VAL A 211 10.09 13.16 -7.98
CA VAL A 211 11.18 12.46 -8.68
C VAL A 211 10.61 11.86 -9.96
N SER A 212 10.78 12.59 -11.05
CA SER A 212 10.45 12.13 -12.40
C SER A 212 11.20 10.81 -12.68
N PRO A 213 10.56 9.68 -12.99
CA PRO A 213 11.25 8.45 -13.36
C PRO A 213 11.58 8.47 -14.86
N LEU A 214 12.31 9.50 -15.29
CA LEU A 214 12.88 9.55 -16.64
C LEU A 214 14.40 9.57 -16.54
N LEU A 215 14.99 8.55 -17.17
CA LEU A 215 16.40 8.38 -17.51
C LEU A 215 17.34 7.98 -16.37
N LYS A 216 17.50 6.66 -16.20
CA LYS A 216 18.87 6.12 -16.20
C LYS A 216 19.02 5.26 -17.46
N ALA A 217 19.97 5.70 -18.27
CA ALA A 217 20.38 5.13 -19.55
C ALA A 217 20.87 3.69 -19.44
#